data_AF-A0A125MMZ2-F1
#
_entry.id   AF-A0A125MMZ2-F1
#
_cell.length_a   1.000
_cell.length_b   1.000
_cell.length_c   1.000
_cell.angle_alpha   90.00
_cell.angle_beta   90.00
_cell.angle_gamma   90.00
#
_symmetry.space_group_name_H-M   'P 1'
#
loop_
_entity.id
_entity.type
_entity.pdbx_description
1 polymer ?
#
loop_
_entity_poly.entity_id
_entity_poly.type
_entity_poly.pdbx_seq_one_letter_code
_entity_poly.pdbx_strand_id
1 'polypeptide(L)'
;MPRRQNLIDAIERYDDWGRPWAFFDTVASDGSLDDADRREWAIVWAAVCDERLWTSGSLGEATAQAEIAIASSIPWLSPRACRHLANAAAYQWR
;
A
#
# COMPACT_ATOMS: atom_id res chain seq x y z
N MET A 1 15.52 16.20 1.87
CA MET A 1 15.28 14.80 2.26
C MET A 1 14.41 14.15 1.18
N PRO A 2 14.96 13.33 0.27
CA PRO A 2 14.20 12.71 -0.83
C PRO A 2 13.86 11.23 -0.60
N ARG A 3 14.16 10.67 0.58
CA ARG A 3 14.36 9.23 0.80
C ARG A 3 13.14 8.31 0.64
N ARG A 4 11.95 8.84 0.35
CA ARG A 4 10.70 8.05 0.24
C ARG A 4 9.83 8.45 -0.95
N GLN A 5 10.25 9.44 -1.73
CA GLN A 5 9.46 9.91 -2.88
C GLN A 5 9.37 8.84 -3.97
N ASN A 6 10.48 8.14 -4.25
CA ASN A 6 10.49 7.05 -5.23
C ASN A 6 9.49 5.95 -4.87
N LEU A 7 9.39 5.61 -3.58
CA LEU A 7 8.42 4.63 -3.11
C LEU A 7 6.97 5.11 -3.27
N ILE A 8 6.68 6.37 -2.91
CA ILE A 8 5.35 6.96 -3.14
C ILE A 8 5.01 6.93 -4.63
N ASP A 9 5.93 7.36 -5.48
CA ASP A 9 5.73 7.40 -6.93
C ASP A 9 5.52 5.99 -7.51
N ALA A 10 6.26 4.98 -7.05
CA ALA A 10 6.10 3.59 -7.47
C ALA A 10 4.72 3.03 -7.06
N ILE A 11 4.29 3.29 -5.83
CA ILE A 11 2.95 2.91 -5.33
C ILE A 11 1.85 3.58 -6.18
N GLU A 12 1.98 4.88 -6.44
CA GLU A 12 0.99 5.66 -7.19
C GLU A 12 0.96 5.36 -8.69
N ARG A 13 2.08 4.89 -9.25
CA ARG A 13 2.22 4.53 -10.67
C ARG A 13 1.49 3.23 -11.01
N TYR A 14 1.18 2.40 -10.02
CA TYR A 14 0.38 1.20 -10.24
C TYR A 14 -1.02 1.56 -10.75
N ASP A 15 -1.41 0.97 -11.89
CA ASP A 15 -2.70 1.24 -12.53
C ASP A 15 -3.41 -0.03 -13.04
N ASP A 16 -2.79 -1.22 -12.93
CA ASP A 16 -3.38 -2.48 -13.35
C ASP A 16 -4.35 -3.06 -12.29
N TRP A 17 -5.45 -2.35 -12.03
CA TRP A 17 -6.48 -2.78 -11.07
C TRP A 17 -7.28 -4.01 -11.52
N GLY A 18 -7.03 -4.53 -12.74
CA GLY A 18 -7.49 -5.85 -13.15
C GLY A 18 -6.71 -7.00 -12.47
N ARG A 19 -5.55 -6.69 -11.88
CA ARG A 19 -4.65 -7.67 -11.24
C ARG A 19 -4.15 -7.20 -9.86
N PRO A 20 -5.02 -6.86 -8.91
CA PRO A 20 -4.60 -6.28 -7.62
C PRO A 20 -3.62 -7.16 -6.83
N TRP A 21 -3.60 -8.48 -7.04
CA TRP A 21 -2.62 -9.39 -6.45
C TRP A 21 -1.18 -9.13 -6.91
N ALA A 22 -0.98 -8.55 -8.09
CA ALA A 22 0.34 -8.23 -8.64
C ALA A 22 0.92 -6.93 -8.09
N PHE A 23 0.15 -6.17 -7.30
CA PHE A 23 0.55 -4.88 -6.75
C PHE A 23 1.89 -4.94 -6.04
N PHE A 24 2.05 -5.92 -5.13
CA PHE A 24 3.27 -6.05 -4.34
C PHE A 24 4.53 -6.27 -5.18
N ASP A 25 4.47 -7.25 -6.08
CA ASP A 25 5.59 -7.60 -6.94
C ASP A 25 5.91 -6.48 -7.95
N THR A 26 4.87 -5.79 -8.43
CA THR A 26 5.02 -4.68 -9.38
C THR A 26 5.73 -3.50 -8.74
N VAL A 27 5.32 -3.09 -7.53
CA VAL A 27 5.99 -2.01 -6.79
C VAL A 27 7.41 -2.42 -6.41
N ALA A 28 7.62 -3.64 -5.91
CA ALA A 28 8.95 -4.13 -5.51
C ALA A 28 9.96 -4.19 -6.69
N SER A 29 9.44 -4.41 -7.90
CA SER A 29 10.23 -4.52 -9.13
C SER A 29 10.42 -3.19 -9.86
N ASP A 30 9.90 -2.07 -9.33
CA ASP A 30 10.09 -0.76 -9.95
C ASP A 30 11.58 -0.38 -9.95
N GLY A 31 12.09 -0.06 -11.14
CA GLY A 31 13.51 0.23 -11.37
C GLY A 31 14.02 1.52 -10.71
N SER A 32 13.12 2.37 -10.21
CA SER A 32 13.47 3.57 -9.45
C SER A 32 13.76 3.30 -7.97
N LEU A 33 13.44 2.10 -7.47
CA LEU A 33 13.66 1.73 -6.06
C LEU A 33 15.07 1.16 -5.85
N ASP A 34 15.75 1.66 -4.82
CA ASP A 34 16.97 1.04 -4.32
C ASP A 34 16.67 -0.05 -3.25
N ASP A 35 17.73 -0.66 -2.70
CA ASP A 35 17.56 -1.70 -1.67
C ASP A 35 16.96 -1.18 -0.36
N ALA A 36 17.14 0.11 -0.04
CA ALA A 36 16.53 0.71 1.13
C ALA A 36 15.04 0.96 0.90
N ASP A 37 14.66 1.45 -0.29
CA ASP A 37 13.27 1.61 -0.71
C ASP A 37 12.53 0.27 -0.69
N ARG A 38 13.14 -0.81 -1.18
CA ARG A 38 12.53 -2.16 -1.16
C ARG A 38 12.34 -2.71 0.25
N ARG A 39 13.26 -2.41 1.18
CA ARG A 39 13.10 -2.78 2.59
C ARG A 39 11.98 -2.00 3.24
N GLU A 40 11.90 -0.69 3.00
CA GLU A 40 10.80 0.14 3.48
C GLU A 40 9.46 -0.35 2.88
N TRP A 41 9.43 -0.71 1.60
CA TRP A 41 8.27 -1.28 0.93
C TRP A 41 7.75 -2.54 1.64
N ALA A 42 8.64 -3.48 1.96
CA ALA A 42 8.25 -4.70 2.68
C ALA A 42 7.66 -4.40 4.07
N ILE A 43 8.20 -3.40 4.78
CA ILE A 43 7.69 -2.98 6.10
C ILE A 43 6.31 -2.35 5.97
N VAL A 44 6.13 -1.43 5.01
CA VAL A 44 4.84 -0.78 4.73
C VAL A 44 3.80 -1.83 4.37
N TRP A 45 4.14 -2.76 3.47
CA TRP A 45 3.22 -3.80 3.03
C TRP A 45 2.79 -4.71 4.18
N ALA A 46 3.72 -5.15 5.03
CA ALA A 46 3.39 -5.95 6.20
C ALA A 46 2.44 -5.22 7.16
N ALA A 47 2.61 -3.91 7.33
CA ALA A 47 1.73 -3.10 8.18
C ALA A 47 0.31 -2.95 7.61
N VAL A 48 0.15 -2.76 6.30
CA VAL A 48 -1.18 -2.62 5.68
C VAL A 48 -1.94 -3.95 5.56
N CYS A 49 -1.20 -5.07 5.54
CA CYS A 49 -1.74 -6.42 5.57
C CYS A 49 -2.03 -6.96 6.98
N ASP A 50 -1.86 -6.15 8.03
CA ASP A 50 -2.19 -6.57 9.40
C ASP A 50 -3.71 -6.87 9.51
N GLU A 51 -4.03 -8.11 9.90
CA GLU A 51 -5.41 -8.60 10.02
C GLU A 51 -6.30 -7.68 10.86
N ARG A 52 -5.73 -6.96 11.83
CA ARG A 52 -6.45 -6.06 12.75
C ARG A 52 -7.06 -4.86 12.02
N LEU A 53 -6.59 -4.53 10.82
CA LEU A 53 -7.17 -3.50 9.96
C LEU A 53 -8.42 -3.99 9.21
N TRP A 54 -8.64 -5.29 9.12
CA TRP A 54 -9.61 -5.92 8.22
C TRP A 54 -10.75 -6.65 8.95
N THR A 55 -10.85 -6.52 10.28
CA THR A 55 -11.80 -7.28 11.10
C THR A 55 -13.23 -6.70 11.15
N SER A 56 -13.57 -5.66 10.39
CA SER A 56 -14.82 -4.93 10.58
C SER A 56 -15.67 -4.76 9.32
N GLY A 57 -16.98 -4.97 9.48
CA GLY A 57 -18.00 -4.61 8.51
C GLY A 57 -17.91 -5.34 7.17
N SER A 58 -18.46 -4.70 6.14
CA SER A 58 -18.30 -5.10 4.76
C SER A 58 -16.88 -4.79 4.25
N LEU A 59 -16.43 -5.48 3.20
CA LEU A 59 -15.10 -5.25 2.60
C LEU A 59 -14.90 -3.78 2.19
N GLY A 60 -15.96 -3.09 1.74
CA GLY A 60 -15.91 -1.67 1.41
C GLY A 60 -15.66 -0.77 2.63
N GLU A 61 -16.32 -1.08 3.77
CA GLU A 61 -16.10 -0.37 5.03
C GLU A 61 -14.71 -0.66 5.60
N ALA A 62 -14.27 -1.92 5.56
CA ALA A 62 -12.91 -2.32 5.96
C ALA A 62 -11.84 -1.58 5.13
N THR A 63 -12.05 -1.45 3.81
CA THR A 63 -11.11 -0.75 2.91
C THR A 63 -11.01 0.73 3.27
N ALA A 64 -12.14 1.40 3.51
CA ALA A 64 -12.15 2.82 3.89
C ALA A 64 -11.50 3.05 5.27
N GLN A 65 -11.76 2.17 6.24
CA GLN A 65 -11.10 2.20 7.56
C GLN A 65 -9.59 1.96 7.44
N ALA A 66 -9.18 0.99 6.62
CA ALA A 66 -7.77 0.72 6.35
C ALA A 66 -7.09 1.94 5.74
N GLU A 67 -7.68 2.62 4.76
CA GLU A 67 -7.12 3.86 4.18
C GLU A 67 -6.84 4.92 5.26
N ILE A 68 -7.80 5.16 6.17
CA ILE A 68 -7.66 6.12 7.28
C ILE A 68 -6.56 5.69 8.26
N ALA A 69 -6.53 4.40 8.62
CA ALA A 69 -5.55 3.84 9.53
C ALA A 69 -4.13 3.89 8.96
N ILE A 70 -3.97 3.62 7.66
CA ILE A 70 -2.70 3.72 6.94
C ILE A 70 -2.22 5.17 6.93
N ALA A 71 -3.07 6.11 6.56
CA ALA A 71 -2.74 7.54 6.53
C ALA A 71 -2.33 8.07 7.92
N SER A 72 -2.96 7.55 8.98
CA SER A 72 -2.64 7.91 10.37
C SER A 72 -1.33 7.30 10.86
N SER A 73 -1.04 6.07 10.46
CA SER A 73 0.13 5.30 10.93
C SER A 73 1.40 5.60 10.14
N ILE A 74 1.26 6.02 8.88
CA ILE A 74 2.36 6.24 7.94
C ILE A 74 2.19 7.63 7.30
N PRO A 75 2.39 8.73 8.07
CA PRO A 75 1.99 10.09 7.69
C PRO A 75 2.78 10.69 6.52
N TRP A 76 3.84 10.02 6.06
CA TRP A 76 4.62 10.45 4.90
C TRP A 76 4.07 9.92 3.57
N LEU A 77 3.13 8.96 3.60
CA LEU A 77 2.42 8.53 2.39
C LEU A 77 1.48 9.64 1.92
N SER A 78 1.32 9.75 0.60
CA SER A 78 0.27 10.58 0.04
C SER A 78 -1.10 9.94 0.24
N PRO A 79 -2.19 10.71 0.17
CA PRO A 79 -3.55 10.16 0.18
C PRO A 79 -3.78 9.13 -0.94
N ARG A 80 -3.20 9.36 -2.12
CA ARG A 80 -3.33 8.43 -3.25
C ARG A 80 -2.61 7.11 -2.99
N ALA A 81 -1.41 7.17 -2.42
CA ALA A 81 -0.65 5.99 -2.02
C ALA A 81 -1.42 5.17 -0.97
N CYS A 82 -1.99 5.81 0.04
CA CYS A 82 -2.82 5.15 1.05
C CYS A 82 -3.99 4.40 0.41
N ARG A 83 -4.71 5.03 -0.52
CA ARG A 83 -5.83 4.40 -1.24
C ARG A 83 -5.38 3.22 -2.10
N HIS A 84 -4.26 3.36 -2.81
CA HIS A 84 -3.69 2.26 -3.60
C HIS A 84 -3.36 1.05 -2.71
N LEU A 85 -2.75 1.30 -1.55
CA LEU A 85 -2.42 0.27 -0.57
C LEU A 85 -3.67 -0.42 -0.02
N ALA A 86 -4.67 0.35 0.42
CA ALA A 86 -5.92 -0.20 0.93
C ALA A 86 -6.62 -1.07 -0.13
N ASN A 87 -6.75 -0.58 -1.36
CA ASN A 87 -7.37 -1.34 -2.45
C ASN A 87 -6.63 -2.65 -2.76
N ALA A 88 -5.30 -2.62 -2.79
CA ALA A 88 -4.50 -3.80 -3.06
C ALA A 88 -4.56 -4.81 -1.90
N ALA A 89 -4.45 -4.35 -0.65
CA ALA A 89 -4.50 -5.19 0.53
C ALA A 89 -5.89 -5.81 0.74
N ALA A 90 -6.97 -5.11 0.38
CA ALA A 90 -8.35 -5.63 0.45
C ALA A 90 -8.53 -6.94 -0.34
N TYR A 91 -7.76 -7.14 -1.42
CA TYR A 91 -7.81 -8.38 -2.20
C TYR A 91 -7.39 -9.60 -1.39
N GLN A 92 -6.51 -9.45 -0.38
CA GLN A 92 -6.10 -10.57 0.48
C GLN A 92 -7.24 -11.08 1.38
N TRP A 93 -8.29 -10.29 1.56
CA TRP A 93 -9.41 -10.56 2.47
C TRP A 93 -10.73 -10.81 1.75
N ARG A 94 -10.69 -10.98 0.42
CA ARG A 94 -11.83 -11.34 -0.42
C ARG A 94 -12.05 -12.85 -0.44
#